data_AF-A0A9W8M3T8-F1
#
_entry.id   AF-A0A9W8M3T8-F1
#
_cell.length_a   1.000
_cell.length_b   1.000
_cell.length_c   1.000
_cell.angle_alpha   90.00
_cell.angle_beta   90.00
_cell.angle_gamma   90.00
#
_symmetry.space_group_name_H-M   'P 1'
#
loop_
_entity.id
_entity.type
_entity.pdbx_description
1 polymer ?
#
loop_
_entity_poly.entity_id
_entity_poly.type
_entity_poly.pdbx_seq_one_letter_code
_entity_poly.pdbx_strand_id
1 'polypeptide(L)'
;MFAAVYSAARRPLCLARRAAIQFRGMASTASSGQQPKLERSHAPKALTMYKKPFTQRKQFLFSEYEGQFTTSPAIVVVQHHNLSGSEQLEYRRDLKLSAQGARLMIVRSKMIKAVLRNTRFANMGSLFTGPTAIVYWRDAEAGVEGFDAILAVKQTMDLAKKQKKVILMGAKYGETLLNPGMMKDFVNLPHIDQLRAQVLGVIQSPAQQLSSVLQRIPQRLVGVLQQKVDAEGEKKPEEQQNQQ
;
A
#
# COMPACT_ATOMS: atom_id res chain seq x y z
N MET A 1 -39.87 -8.82 -39.75
CA MET A 1 -41.13 -8.35 -40.37
C MET A 1 -42.28 -9.08 -39.67
N PHE A 2 -43.34 -8.36 -39.30
CA PHE A 2 -44.54 -8.77 -38.54
C PHE A 2 -44.36 -8.84 -37.00
N ALA A 3 -44.74 -7.79 -36.26
CA ALA A 3 -46.10 -7.44 -35.78
C ALA A 3 -46.40 -8.16 -34.44
N ALA A 4 -46.15 -7.53 -33.29
CA ALA A 4 -47.10 -6.67 -32.58
C ALA A 4 -48.42 -7.37 -32.23
N VAL A 5 -48.55 -7.93 -31.01
CA VAL A 5 -49.85 -8.02 -30.32
C VAL A 5 -49.64 -7.88 -28.80
N TYR A 6 -50.01 -6.70 -28.33
CA TYR A 6 -50.44 -6.40 -26.97
C TYR A 6 -51.64 -7.29 -26.61
N SER A 7 -51.57 -8.09 -25.54
CA SER A 7 -52.71 -8.82 -24.96
C SER A 7 -52.65 -8.61 -23.45
N ALA A 8 -53.33 -7.62 -22.89
CA ALA A 8 -54.76 -7.68 -22.52
C ALA A 8 -55.06 -8.73 -21.44
N ALA A 9 -54.54 -8.52 -20.22
CA ALA A 9 -55.04 -9.18 -19.01
C ALA A 9 -55.56 -8.12 -18.03
N ARG A 10 -56.76 -7.60 -18.32
CA ARG A 10 -57.66 -7.03 -17.31
C ARG A 10 -58.80 -8.00 -17.12
N ARG A 11 -59.13 -8.26 -15.86
CA ARG A 11 -60.48 -8.39 -15.25
C ARG A 11 -60.45 -9.46 -14.15
N PRO A 12 -61.45 -9.52 -13.26
CA PRO A 12 -62.26 -8.45 -12.68
C PRO A 12 -62.50 -8.71 -11.18
N LEU A 13 -63.17 -7.78 -10.50
CA LEU A 13 -64.01 -7.93 -9.28
C LEU A 13 -63.97 -6.52 -8.65
N CYS A 14 -65.06 -5.79 -8.44
CA CYS A 14 -66.33 -6.24 -7.95
C CYS A 14 -67.48 -5.44 -8.57
N LEU A 15 -68.56 -6.15 -8.88
CA LEU A 15 -69.90 -5.61 -9.01
C LEU A 15 -70.29 -4.81 -7.76
N ALA A 16 -70.74 -3.58 -7.95
CA ALA A 16 -71.76 -2.99 -7.09
C ALA A 16 -72.65 -2.05 -7.93
N ARG A 17 -73.75 -2.66 -8.38
CA ARG A 17 -75.11 -2.12 -8.61
C ARG A 17 -75.29 -0.62 -8.93
N ARG A 18 -75.74 -0.41 -10.18
CA ARG A 18 -76.91 0.37 -10.64
C ARG A 18 -77.69 1.20 -9.61
N ALA A 19 -78.11 2.38 -10.11
CA ALA A 19 -79.10 3.36 -9.64
C ALA A 19 -78.40 4.63 -9.12
N ALA A 20 -78.72 5.86 -9.52
CA ALA A 20 -79.78 6.39 -10.34
C ALA A 20 -79.49 7.89 -10.57
N ILE A 21 -79.97 8.40 -11.72
CA ILE A 21 -80.57 9.73 -11.91
C ILE A 21 -79.67 10.97 -11.78
N GLN A 22 -79.70 11.73 -12.89
CA GLN A 22 -79.22 13.10 -13.05
C GLN A 22 -79.74 14.02 -11.95
N PHE A 23 -78.84 14.78 -11.33
CA PHE A 23 -79.18 16.11 -10.83
C PHE A 23 -78.11 17.12 -11.27
N ARG A 24 -78.54 17.92 -12.24
CA ARG A 24 -77.93 19.18 -12.66
C ARG A 24 -78.35 20.24 -11.63
N GLY A 25 -77.40 20.97 -11.06
CA GLY A 25 -77.69 22.24 -10.39
C GLY A 25 -76.91 22.51 -9.10
N MET A 26 -75.90 23.38 -9.21
CA MET A 26 -75.47 24.40 -8.23
C MET A 26 -75.32 23.99 -6.75
N ALA A 27 -74.08 23.95 -6.27
CA ALA A 27 -73.64 24.85 -5.19
C ALA A 27 -72.13 24.76 -4.97
N SER A 28 -71.54 25.94 -4.88
CA SER A 28 -70.22 26.22 -4.33
C SER A 28 -70.12 25.72 -2.88
N THR A 29 -69.09 24.93 -2.58
CA THR A 29 -68.24 25.12 -1.40
C THR A 29 -66.84 24.61 -1.73
N ALA A 30 -65.95 25.54 -2.08
CA ALA A 30 -64.52 25.31 -2.09
C ALA A 30 -64.06 25.00 -0.65
N SER A 31 -63.96 23.73 -0.29
CA SER A 31 -63.19 23.34 0.89
C SER A 31 -61.73 23.27 0.50
N SER A 32 -60.98 24.25 0.99
CA SER A 32 -59.54 24.28 1.17
C SER A 32 -58.92 22.89 1.40
N GLY A 33 -58.47 22.26 0.32
CA GLY A 33 -57.60 21.09 0.35
C GLY A 33 -56.25 21.49 -0.19
N GLN A 34 -55.44 22.19 0.62
CA GLN A 34 -54.01 22.28 0.35
C GLN A 34 -53.48 20.85 0.23
N GLN A 35 -52.98 20.48 -0.95
CA GLN A 35 -52.17 19.27 -1.06
C GLN A 35 -51.05 19.39 -0.02
N PRO A 36 -50.84 18.38 0.85
CA PRO A 36 -49.73 18.43 1.79
C PRO A 36 -48.45 18.46 0.95
N LYS A 37 -47.76 19.60 1.01
CA LYS A 37 -46.46 19.79 0.39
C LYS A 37 -45.55 18.76 1.06
N LEU A 38 -45.16 17.70 0.33
CA LEU A 38 -44.21 16.71 0.84
C LEU A 38 -42.98 17.48 1.34
N GLU A 39 -42.82 17.57 2.67
CA GLU A 39 -41.62 18.16 3.23
C GLU A 39 -40.45 17.30 2.78
N ARG A 40 -39.57 17.91 1.97
CA ARG A 40 -38.32 17.27 1.57
C ARG A 40 -37.55 17.01 2.86
N SER A 41 -37.44 15.75 3.25
CA SER A 41 -36.58 15.31 4.34
C SER A 41 -35.13 15.64 4.00
N HIS A 42 -34.71 16.87 4.28
CA HIS A 42 -33.32 17.24 4.20
C HIS A 42 -32.60 16.48 5.32
N ALA A 43 -31.76 15.52 4.93
CA ALA A 43 -30.90 14.78 5.86
C ALA A 43 -30.15 15.78 6.77
N PRO A 44 -30.11 15.54 8.10
CA PRO A 44 -29.48 16.48 9.01
C PRO A 44 -28.00 16.54 8.68
N LYS A 45 -27.57 17.72 8.22
CA LYS A 45 -26.17 18.01 8.02
C LYS A 45 -25.53 18.17 9.40
N ALA A 46 -24.67 17.25 9.81
CA ALA A 46 -23.86 17.40 11.00
C ALA A 46 -23.02 18.69 10.89
N LEU A 47 -23.32 19.69 11.72
CA LEU A 47 -22.67 20.99 11.73
C LEU A 47 -21.56 20.99 12.79
N THR A 48 -20.32 21.22 12.37
CA THR A 48 -19.19 21.53 13.25
C THR A 48 -19.10 23.05 13.49
N MET A 49 -18.25 23.47 14.45
CA MET A 49 -18.07 24.87 14.92
C MET A 49 -17.83 25.93 13.82
N TYR A 50 -17.47 25.52 12.61
CA TYR A 50 -17.62 26.32 11.39
C TYR A 50 -18.74 25.70 10.54
N LYS A 51 -19.84 26.46 10.37
CA LYS A 51 -21.15 26.10 9.79
C LYS A 51 -21.12 25.71 8.30
N LYS A 52 -20.21 24.82 7.87
CA LYS A 52 -20.14 24.28 6.51
C LYS A 52 -20.41 22.78 6.57
N PRO A 53 -21.57 22.31 6.05
CA PRO A 53 -21.88 20.89 6.05
C PRO A 53 -20.85 20.14 5.20
N PHE A 54 -20.30 19.05 5.72
CA PHE A 54 -19.45 18.18 4.93
C PHE A 54 -20.31 17.53 3.83
N THR A 55 -19.90 17.67 2.57
CA THR A 55 -20.57 16.99 1.46
C THR A 55 -20.43 15.47 1.64
N GLN A 56 -21.43 14.68 1.25
CA GLN A 56 -21.40 13.20 1.30
C GLN A 56 -20.08 12.64 0.73
N ARG A 57 -19.63 13.17 -0.42
CA ARG A 57 -18.35 12.79 -1.03
C ARG A 57 -17.14 13.00 -0.13
N LYS A 58 -17.08 14.11 0.61
CA LYS A 58 -15.96 14.37 1.50
C LYS A 58 -16.00 13.40 2.69
N GLN A 59 -17.18 13.12 3.23
CA GLN A 59 -17.40 12.17 4.34
C GLN A 59 -16.87 10.79 3.95
N PHE A 60 -17.27 10.32 2.75
CA PHE A 60 -16.78 9.08 2.18
C PHE A 60 -15.25 9.04 2.03
N LEU A 61 -14.64 10.11 1.49
CA LEU A 61 -13.17 10.18 1.36
C LEU A 61 -12.48 10.19 2.72
N PHE A 62 -13.08 10.83 3.72
CA PHE A 62 -12.54 10.90 5.07
C PHE A 62 -12.52 9.51 5.72
N SER A 63 -13.64 8.78 5.66
CA SER A 63 -13.72 7.40 6.16
C SER A 63 -12.81 6.45 5.39
N GLU A 64 -12.68 6.64 4.07
CA GLU A 64 -11.77 5.85 3.24
C GLU A 64 -10.32 6.04 3.67
N TYR A 65 -9.88 7.29 3.86
CA TYR A 65 -8.52 7.58 4.32
C TYR A 65 -8.26 7.01 5.71
N GLU A 66 -9.20 7.17 6.66
CA GLU A 66 -9.10 6.53 7.98
C GLU A 66 -8.97 5.01 7.87
N GLY A 67 -9.81 4.38 7.03
CA GLY A 67 -9.74 2.94 6.75
C GLY A 67 -8.37 2.50 6.24
N GLN A 68 -7.78 3.25 5.29
CA GLN A 68 -6.44 2.90 4.80
C GLN A 68 -5.37 3.02 5.90
N PHE A 69 -5.41 4.03 6.78
CA PHE A 69 -4.42 4.14 7.87
C PHE A 69 -4.54 3.06 8.94
N THR A 70 -5.74 2.52 9.15
CA THR A 70 -6.00 1.42 10.10
C THR A 70 -5.67 0.07 9.50
N THR A 71 -6.03 -0.17 8.24
CA THR A 71 -5.81 -1.46 7.57
C THR A 71 -4.37 -1.63 7.10
N SER A 72 -3.71 -0.56 6.64
CA SER A 72 -2.35 -0.66 6.12
C SER A 72 -1.32 -0.38 7.20
N PRO A 73 -0.37 -1.30 7.42
CA PRO A 73 0.64 -1.10 8.44
C PRO A 73 1.81 -0.24 7.94
N ALA A 74 2.12 -0.30 6.65
CA ALA A 74 3.14 0.52 6.01
C ALA A 74 2.48 1.45 4.99
N ILE A 75 2.93 2.70 4.95
CA ILE A 75 2.43 3.72 4.03
C ILE A 75 3.60 4.55 3.55
N VAL A 76 3.75 4.70 2.24
CA VAL A 76 4.76 5.58 1.65
C VAL A 76 4.10 6.81 1.05
N VAL A 77 4.64 7.98 1.40
CA VAL A 77 4.18 9.28 0.93
C VAL A 77 5.05 9.75 -0.21
N VAL A 78 4.41 9.96 -1.35
CA VAL A 78 5.05 10.32 -2.61
C VAL A 78 4.45 11.63 -3.12
N GLN A 79 5.30 12.56 -3.55
CA GLN A 79 4.88 13.73 -4.29
C GLN A 79 5.06 13.49 -5.78
N HIS A 80 4.09 13.95 -6.56
CA HIS A 80 4.11 13.83 -8.01
C HIS A 80 3.98 15.20 -8.65
N HIS A 81 4.89 15.53 -9.56
CA HIS A 81 4.89 16.78 -10.29
C HIS A 81 4.53 16.52 -11.75
N ASN A 82 3.35 16.97 -12.19
CA ASN A 82 2.92 16.99 -13.59
C ASN A 82 3.13 15.65 -14.33
N LEU A 83 2.71 14.54 -13.71
CA LEU A 83 2.69 13.23 -14.38
C LEU A 83 1.60 13.20 -15.46
N SER A 84 1.96 12.75 -16.66
CA SER A 84 1.00 12.45 -17.73
C SER A 84 0.12 11.24 -17.36
N GLY A 85 -1.06 11.12 -17.97
CA GLY A 85 -1.96 9.98 -17.76
C GLY A 85 -1.30 8.63 -18.09
N SER A 86 -0.47 8.59 -19.14
CA SER A 86 0.31 7.39 -19.51
C SER A 86 1.34 7.02 -18.44
N GLU A 87 2.12 8.00 -18.00
CA GLU A 87 3.16 7.85 -16.97
C GLU A 87 2.55 7.38 -15.63
N GLN A 88 1.37 7.90 -15.25
CA GLN A 88 0.66 7.44 -14.05
C GLN A 88 0.19 5.99 -14.17
N LEU A 89 -0.25 5.58 -15.36
CA LEU A 89 -0.72 4.22 -15.60
C LEU A 89 0.45 3.22 -15.60
N GLU A 90 1.60 3.59 -16.16
CA GLU A 90 2.86 2.83 -16.06
C GLU A 90 3.30 2.72 -14.60
N TYR A 91 3.38 3.83 -13.87
CA TYR A 91 3.77 3.80 -12.45
C TYR A 91 2.83 2.93 -11.60
N ARG A 92 1.52 2.95 -11.85
CA ARG A 92 0.55 2.05 -11.20
C ARG A 92 0.75 0.58 -11.58
N ARG A 93 1.14 0.28 -12.82
CA ARG A 93 1.41 -1.09 -13.28
C ARG A 93 2.68 -1.62 -12.64
N ASP A 94 3.75 -0.83 -12.68
CA ASP A 94 5.05 -1.17 -12.09
C ASP A 94 4.93 -1.41 -10.59
N LEU A 95 4.19 -0.56 -9.87
CA LEU A 95 3.95 -0.77 -8.44
C LEU A 95 3.21 -2.08 -8.14
N LYS A 96 2.19 -2.44 -8.94
CA LYS A 96 1.46 -3.69 -8.74
C LYS A 96 2.34 -4.92 -8.97
N LEU A 97 3.18 -4.87 -10.01
CA LEU A 97 4.05 -5.98 -10.41
C LEU A 97 5.25 -6.12 -9.47
N SER A 98 5.94 -5.03 -9.15
CA SER A 98 7.21 -5.05 -8.41
C SER A 98 7.04 -5.15 -6.90
N ALA A 99 5.91 -4.69 -6.35
CA ALA A 99 5.70 -4.61 -4.91
C ALA A 99 4.47 -5.43 -4.47
N GLN A 100 4.24 -6.58 -5.12
CA GLN A 100 3.24 -7.59 -4.75
C GLN A 100 1.87 -6.98 -4.40
N GLY A 101 1.26 -6.25 -5.34
CA GLY A 101 -0.08 -5.70 -5.15
C GLY A 101 -0.16 -4.34 -4.45
N ALA A 102 0.94 -3.60 -4.36
CA ALA A 102 0.95 -2.21 -3.90
C ALA A 102 -0.07 -1.35 -4.66
N ARG A 103 -0.85 -0.55 -3.93
CA ARG A 103 -1.86 0.35 -4.53
C ARG A 103 -1.46 1.80 -4.36
N LEU A 104 -1.54 2.55 -5.47
CA LEU A 104 -1.36 3.99 -5.49
C LEU A 104 -2.71 4.70 -5.45
N MET A 105 -2.88 5.54 -4.44
CA MET A 105 -4.02 6.45 -4.33
C MET A 105 -3.53 7.90 -4.36
N ILE A 106 -4.16 8.71 -5.20
CA ILE A 106 -3.94 10.16 -5.18
C ILE A 106 -4.85 10.75 -4.11
N VAL A 107 -4.28 11.60 -3.27
CA VAL A 107 -4.94 12.00 -2.04
C VAL A 107 -4.94 13.51 -1.88
N ARG A 108 -6.06 14.05 -1.38
CA ARG A 108 -6.17 15.47 -1.08
C ARG A 108 -5.47 15.79 0.24
N SER A 109 -4.35 16.50 0.17
CA SER A 109 -3.46 16.77 1.30
C SER A 109 -4.15 17.46 2.48
N LYS A 110 -5.05 18.43 2.26
CA LYS A 110 -5.84 19.06 3.34
C LYS A 110 -6.74 18.08 4.11
N MET A 111 -7.24 17.04 3.45
CA MET A 111 -8.09 16.04 4.10
C MET A 111 -7.26 15.08 4.94
N ILE A 112 -6.09 14.68 4.44
CA ILE A 112 -5.15 13.87 5.22
C ILE A 112 -4.68 14.60 6.47
N LYS A 113 -4.37 15.89 6.38
CA LYS A 113 -4.05 16.68 7.58
C LYS A 113 -5.20 16.71 8.60
N ALA A 114 -6.45 16.53 8.17
CA ALA A 114 -7.57 16.38 9.10
C ALA A 114 -7.61 14.98 9.72
N VAL A 115 -7.43 13.92 8.91
CA VAL A 115 -7.39 12.52 9.37
C VAL A 115 -6.22 12.29 10.33
N LEU A 116 -5.04 12.83 10.03
CA LEU A 116 -3.84 12.68 10.86
C LEU A 116 -3.96 13.34 12.23
N ARG A 117 -4.78 14.39 12.37
CA ARG A 117 -5.04 15.02 13.67
C ARG A 117 -5.80 14.10 14.64
N ASN A 118 -6.57 13.16 14.10
CA ASN A 118 -7.36 12.21 14.90
C ASN A 118 -6.60 10.91 15.19
N THR A 119 -5.41 10.72 14.61
CA THR A 119 -4.61 9.50 14.76
C THR A 119 -3.30 9.81 15.45
N ARG A 120 -2.59 8.75 15.88
CA ARG A 120 -1.27 8.86 16.54
C ARG A 120 -0.18 9.47 15.63
N PHE A 121 -0.49 9.69 14.36
CA PHE A 121 0.45 10.06 13.30
C PHE A 121 0.48 11.57 12.98
N ALA A 122 0.14 12.42 13.94
CA ALA A 122 0.07 13.88 13.74
C ALA A 122 1.37 14.47 13.17
N ASN A 123 2.53 13.90 13.54
CA ASN A 123 3.87 14.34 13.11
C ASN A 123 4.09 14.24 11.59
N MET A 124 3.31 13.44 10.87
CA MET A 124 3.42 13.30 9.41
C MET A 124 2.74 14.43 8.62
N GLY A 125 1.99 15.31 9.27
CA GLY A 125 1.21 16.35 8.59
C GLY A 125 2.03 17.32 7.73
N SER A 126 3.33 17.49 8.03
CA SER A 126 4.26 18.34 7.29
C SER A 126 4.55 17.82 5.87
N LEU A 127 4.65 16.49 5.71
CA LEU A 127 4.96 15.80 4.45
C LEU A 127 3.86 16.00 3.39
N PHE A 128 2.62 16.23 3.84
CA PHE A 128 1.44 16.38 2.98
C PHE A 128 1.26 17.81 2.46
N THR A 129 2.32 18.41 1.93
CA THR A 129 2.30 19.75 1.35
C THR A 129 2.51 19.68 -0.15
N GLY A 130 1.48 20.01 -0.93
CA GLY A 130 1.50 19.90 -2.40
C GLY A 130 0.70 18.69 -2.94
N PRO A 131 0.92 18.32 -4.21
CA PRO A 131 0.27 17.17 -4.85
C PRO A 131 0.83 15.86 -4.29
N THR A 132 0.07 15.23 -3.39
CA THR A 132 0.49 14.01 -2.70
C THR A 132 -0.26 12.78 -3.19
N ALA A 133 0.49 11.72 -3.39
CA ALA A 133 -0.02 10.37 -3.54
C ALA A 133 0.47 9.52 -2.37
N ILE A 134 -0.31 8.51 -2.05
CA ILE A 134 -0.03 7.55 -1.00
C ILE A 134 0.08 6.18 -1.67
N VAL A 135 1.16 5.48 -1.38
CA VAL A 135 1.30 4.05 -1.68
C VAL A 135 1.06 3.30 -0.39
N TYR A 136 0.14 2.35 -0.43
CA TYR A 136 -0.18 1.52 0.73
C TYR A 136 -0.27 0.05 0.31
N TRP A 137 -0.06 -0.81 1.30
CA TRP A 137 -0.11 -2.26 1.15
C TRP A 137 -1.22 -2.77 2.05
N ARG A 138 -1.97 -3.73 1.53
CA ARG A 138 -3.03 -4.41 2.27
C ARG A 138 -2.57 -5.84 2.50
N ASP A 139 -2.47 -6.21 3.77
CA ASP A 139 -1.98 -7.51 4.21
C ASP A 139 -2.79 -8.69 3.65
N ALA A 140 -4.02 -8.45 3.18
CA ALA A 140 -4.91 -9.48 2.67
C ALA A 140 -4.73 -9.86 1.18
N GLU A 141 -3.94 -9.12 0.38
CA GLU A 141 -3.83 -9.38 -1.08
C GLU A 141 -2.46 -9.90 -1.53
N ALA A 142 -1.45 -9.91 -0.66
CA ALA A 142 -0.21 -10.63 -0.88
C ALA A 142 -0.22 -11.82 0.08
N GLY A 143 -0.35 -13.04 -0.45
CA GLY A 143 -0.36 -14.30 0.31
C GLY A 143 0.98 -14.65 0.97
N VAL A 144 1.62 -13.69 1.61
CA VAL A 144 2.89 -13.79 2.31
C VAL A 144 2.67 -13.15 3.68
N GLU A 145 2.52 -13.98 4.69
CA GLU A 145 2.54 -13.55 6.08
C GLU A 145 3.97 -13.09 6.43
N GLY A 146 4.29 -11.82 6.14
CA GLY A 146 5.64 -11.33 6.36
C GLY A 146 6.00 -10.04 5.64
N PHE A 147 5.22 -8.98 5.82
CA PHE A 147 5.67 -7.57 5.71
C PHE A 147 6.82 -7.27 4.73
N ASP A 148 6.53 -7.29 3.43
CA ASP A 148 7.43 -6.81 2.37
C ASP A 148 7.43 -5.27 2.22
N ALA A 149 7.19 -4.54 3.31
CA ALA A 149 7.25 -3.09 3.31
C ALA A 149 8.64 -2.58 2.88
N ILE A 150 9.70 -3.28 3.25
CA ILE A 150 11.08 -2.96 2.85
C ILE A 150 11.24 -3.07 1.32
N LEU A 151 10.75 -4.17 0.73
CA LEU A 151 10.78 -4.36 -0.72
C LEU A 151 10.01 -3.24 -1.42
N ALA A 152 8.85 -2.88 -0.88
CA ALA A 152 8.03 -1.88 -1.51
C ALA A 152 8.64 -0.47 -1.43
N VAL A 153 9.28 -0.11 -0.32
CA VAL A 153 10.04 1.14 -0.21
C VAL A 153 11.21 1.14 -1.20
N LYS A 154 11.97 0.03 -1.31
CA LYS A 154 13.04 -0.14 -2.31
C LYS A 154 12.54 0.13 -3.72
N GLN A 155 11.46 -0.54 -4.10
CA GLN A 155 10.87 -0.39 -5.44
C GLN A 155 10.35 1.03 -5.66
N THR A 156 9.67 1.65 -4.69
CA THR A 156 9.23 3.05 -4.83
C THR A 156 10.40 4.01 -5.02
N MET A 157 11.54 3.77 -4.35
CA MET A 157 12.75 4.56 -4.52
C MET A 157 13.38 4.34 -5.90
N ASP A 158 13.41 3.11 -6.40
CA ASP A 158 13.95 2.81 -7.73
C ASP A 158 13.05 3.35 -8.85
N LEU A 159 11.74 3.30 -8.67
CA LEU A 159 10.77 3.93 -9.57
C LEU A 159 10.89 5.46 -9.53
N ALA A 160 11.14 6.05 -8.36
CA ALA A 160 11.41 7.49 -8.25
C ALA A 160 12.71 7.90 -8.99
N LYS A 161 13.73 7.05 -9.01
CA LYS A 161 14.95 7.29 -9.83
C LYS A 161 14.64 7.23 -11.32
N LYS A 162 13.80 6.29 -11.76
CA LYS A 162 13.39 6.15 -13.18
C LYS A 162 12.55 7.34 -13.63
N GLN A 163 11.62 7.80 -12.79
CA GLN A 163 10.74 8.92 -13.07
C GLN A 163 11.10 10.13 -12.22
N LYS A 164 11.94 11.05 -12.75
CA LYS A 164 12.39 12.28 -12.07
C LYS A 164 11.26 13.21 -11.56
N LYS A 165 10.02 12.99 -12.02
CA LYS A 165 8.82 13.73 -11.63
C LYS A 165 8.22 13.28 -10.29
N VAL A 166 8.67 12.13 -9.78
CA VAL A 166 8.16 11.49 -8.57
C VAL A 166 9.19 11.66 -7.46
N ILE A 167 8.82 12.35 -6.39
CA ILE A 167 9.69 12.64 -5.25
C ILE A 167 9.18 11.89 -4.03
N LEU A 168 10.08 11.17 -3.38
CA LEU A 168 9.79 10.41 -2.17
C LEU A 168 9.99 11.31 -0.95
N MET A 169 8.93 11.61 -0.21
CA MET A 169 8.97 12.54 0.93
C MET A 169 9.14 11.84 2.27
N GLY A 170 8.54 10.67 2.44
CA GLY A 170 8.59 9.96 3.71
C GLY A 170 7.79 8.67 3.69
N ALA A 171 7.99 7.84 4.71
CA ALA A 171 7.27 6.61 4.90
C ALA A 171 6.85 6.47 6.36
N LYS A 172 5.78 5.72 6.57
CA LYS A 172 5.30 5.28 7.87
C LYS A 172 5.46 3.78 7.92
N TYR A 173 6.02 3.28 9.01
CA TYR A 173 6.03 1.86 9.32
C TYR A 173 5.50 1.65 10.72
N GLY A 174 4.29 1.10 10.87
CA GLY A 174 3.65 0.95 12.17
C GLY A 174 3.53 2.29 12.89
N GLU A 175 4.26 2.45 14.01
CA GLU A 175 4.29 3.68 14.80
C GLU A 175 5.44 4.64 14.45
N THR A 176 6.41 4.22 13.63
CA THR A 176 7.60 5.01 13.32
C THR A 176 7.44 5.80 12.02
N LEU A 177 7.97 7.03 12.04
CA LEU A 177 8.06 7.91 10.88
C LEU A 177 9.47 7.85 10.29
N LEU A 178 9.55 7.59 8.99
CA LEU A 178 10.79 7.55 8.23
C LEU A 178 10.88 8.77 7.31
N ASN A 179 11.89 9.59 7.57
CA ASN A 179 12.34 10.67 6.70
C ASN A 179 13.18 10.13 5.53
N PRO A 180 13.43 10.90 4.46
CA PRO A 180 14.10 10.40 3.26
C PRO A 180 15.53 9.91 3.51
N GLY A 181 16.23 10.45 4.53
CA GLY A 181 17.52 9.93 4.98
C GLY A 181 17.40 8.52 5.57
N MET A 182 16.58 8.38 6.61
CA MET A 182 16.27 7.09 7.27
C MET A 182 15.68 6.06 6.29
N MET A 183 15.04 6.52 5.22
CA MET A 183 14.47 5.66 4.20
C MET A 183 15.55 4.98 3.36
N LYS A 184 16.67 5.64 3.07
CA LYS A 184 17.80 4.99 2.39
C LYS A 184 18.37 3.88 3.25
N ASP A 185 18.48 4.11 4.56
CA ASP A 185 18.93 3.10 5.50
C ASP A 185 17.93 1.94 5.54
N PHE A 186 16.62 2.24 5.58
CA PHE A 186 15.55 1.25 5.49
C PHE A 186 15.58 0.41 4.21
N VAL A 187 15.92 1.02 3.09
CA VAL A 187 16.14 0.36 1.79
C VAL A 187 17.40 -0.49 1.82
N ASN A 188 18.41 -0.18 2.62
CA ASN A 188 19.60 -1.03 2.70
C ASN A 188 19.38 -2.27 3.58
N LEU A 189 18.32 -2.31 4.42
CA LEU A 189 18.04 -3.49 5.22
C LEU A 189 17.69 -4.70 4.31
N PRO A 190 18.33 -5.86 4.57
CA PRO A 190 17.97 -7.11 3.90
C PRO A 190 16.62 -7.65 4.41
N HIS A 191 16.08 -8.67 3.74
CA HIS A 191 14.78 -9.25 4.08
C HIS A 191 14.81 -9.98 5.44
N ILE A 192 13.66 -10.33 6.00
CA ILE A 192 13.56 -10.85 7.38
C ILE A 192 14.40 -12.12 7.59
N ASP A 193 14.44 -13.02 6.61
CA ASP A 193 15.21 -14.25 6.70
C ASP A 193 16.71 -14.00 6.55
N GLN A 194 17.09 -13.05 5.72
CA GLN A 194 18.48 -12.61 5.60
C GLN A 194 18.95 -11.88 6.88
N LEU A 195 18.08 -11.07 7.50
CA LEU A 195 18.37 -10.43 8.79
C LEU A 195 18.56 -11.47 9.89
N ARG A 196 17.69 -12.49 9.94
CA ARG A 196 17.84 -13.61 10.88
C ARG A 196 19.15 -14.36 10.63
N ALA A 197 19.49 -14.63 9.37
CA ALA A 197 20.75 -15.27 9.02
C ALA A 197 21.98 -14.42 9.42
N GLN A 198 21.92 -13.10 9.29
CA GLN A 198 22.98 -12.21 9.75
C GLN A 198 23.13 -12.23 11.27
N VAL A 199 22.01 -12.20 12.01
CA VAL A 199 22.04 -12.31 13.48
C VAL A 199 22.63 -13.65 13.91
N LEU A 200 22.19 -14.75 13.30
CA LEU A 200 22.77 -16.08 13.57
C LEU A 200 24.25 -16.13 13.19
N GLY A 201 24.65 -15.52 12.09
CA GLY A 201 26.04 -15.42 11.65
C GLY A 201 26.92 -14.66 12.64
N VAL A 202 26.43 -13.55 13.21
CA VAL A 202 27.16 -12.79 14.25
C VAL A 202 27.31 -13.63 15.52
N ILE A 203 26.29 -14.38 15.92
CA ILE A 203 26.34 -15.28 17.09
C ILE A 203 27.30 -16.45 16.84
N GLN A 204 27.33 -17.00 15.63
CA GLN A 204 28.18 -18.15 15.28
C GLN A 204 29.64 -17.76 15.00
N SER A 205 29.90 -16.51 14.57
CA SER A 205 31.23 -16.00 14.25
C SER A 205 32.29 -16.25 15.34
N PRO A 206 32.07 -15.94 16.64
CA PRO A 206 33.09 -16.18 17.67
C PRO A 206 33.41 -17.67 17.86
N ALA A 207 32.42 -18.56 17.77
CA ALA A 207 32.64 -20.00 17.88
C ALA A 207 33.46 -20.54 16.69
N GLN A 208 33.20 -20.04 15.48
CA GLN A 208 33.99 -20.37 14.28
C GLN A 208 35.41 -19.82 14.35
N GLN A 209 35.59 -18.62 14.90
CA GLN A 209 36.93 -18.05 15.10
C GLN A 209 37.75 -18.92 16.04
N LEU A 210 37.18 -19.36 17.17
CA LEU A 210 37.86 -20.26 18.11
C LEU A 210 38.25 -21.60 17.48
N SER A 211 37.33 -22.26 16.77
CA SER A 211 37.64 -23.53 16.09
C SER A 211 38.70 -23.35 15.00
N SER A 212 38.67 -22.23 14.27
CA SER A 212 39.67 -21.92 13.25
C SER A 212 41.06 -21.69 13.85
N VAL A 213 41.16 -21.08 15.04
CA VAL A 213 42.44 -20.87 15.74
C VAL A 213 43.02 -22.21 16.18
N LEU A 214 42.18 -23.09 16.75
CA LEU A 214 42.62 -24.43 17.17
C LEU A 214 43.08 -25.29 15.99
N GLN A 215 42.38 -25.23 14.85
CA GLN A 215 42.74 -25.98 13.64
C GLN A 215 44.01 -25.45 12.94
N ARG A 216 44.32 -24.15 13.06
CA ARG A 216 45.52 -23.56 12.44
C ARG A 216 46.84 -24.13 12.98
N ILE A 217 46.87 -24.60 14.22
CA ILE A 217 48.10 -25.14 14.85
C ILE A 217 48.58 -26.42 14.14
N PRO A 218 47.78 -27.50 14.04
CA PRO A 218 48.21 -28.71 13.34
C PRO A 218 48.42 -28.47 11.83
N GLN A 219 47.61 -27.63 11.20
CA GLN A 219 47.75 -27.27 9.78
C GLN A 219 49.11 -26.64 9.47
N ARG A 220 49.61 -25.75 10.34
CA ARG A 220 50.94 -25.14 10.19
C ARG A 220 52.07 -26.18 10.30
N LEU A 221 51.95 -27.15 11.21
CA LEU A 221 52.95 -28.21 11.36
C LEU A 221 53.00 -29.08 10.10
N VAL A 222 51.84 -29.49 9.58
CA VAL A 222 51.75 -30.25 8.32
C VAL A 222 52.32 -29.44 7.16
N GLY A 223 52.02 -28.14 7.08
CA GLY A 223 52.56 -27.27 6.04
C GLY A 223 54.08 -27.15 6.05
N VAL A 224 54.70 -27.03 7.24
CA VAL A 224 56.17 -26.98 7.36
C VAL A 224 56.83 -28.32 7.01
N LEU A 225 56.20 -29.43 7.39
CA LEU A 225 56.69 -30.76 7.02
C LEU A 225 56.61 -30.98 5.51
N GLN A 226 55.50 -30.59 4.88
CA GLN A 226 55.34 -30.67 3.44
C GLN A 226 56.35 -29.79 2.71
N GLN A 227 56.58 -28.55 3.17
CA GLN A 227 57.61 -27.67 2.63
C GLN A 227 59.02 -28.26 2.73
N LYS A 228 59.34 -28.98 3.80
CA LYS A 228 60.61 -29.69 3.91
C LYS A 228 60.72 -30.85 2.92
N VAL A 229 59.65 -31.64 2.78
CA VAL A 229 59.60 -32.75 1.81
C VAL A 229 59.71 -32.22 0.37
N ASP A 230 59.04 -31.12 0.04
CA ASP A 230 59.09 -30.50 -1.28
C ASP A 230 60.48 -29.88 -1.56
N ALA A 231 61.11 -29.26 -0.56
CA ALA A 231 62.48 -28.73 -0.65
C ALA A 231 63.57 -29.82 -0.73
N GLU A 232 63.30 -31.01 -0.20
CA GLU A 232 64.13 -32.21 -0.42
C GLU A 232 63.88 -32.82 -1.81
N GLY A 233 62.67 -32.66 -2.36
CA GLY A 233 62.34 -32.99 -3.75
C GLY A 233 63.06 -32.09 -4.78
N GLU A 234 63.21 -30.80 -4.49
CA GLU A 234 63.95 -29.84 -5.34
C GLU A 234 65.48 -29.88 -5.18
N LYS A 235 66.03 -30.65 -4.22
CA LYS A 235 67.48 -30.88 -4.06
C LYS A 235 68.00 -32.14 -4.76
N LYS A 236 67.18 -32.83 -5.54
CA LYS A 236 67.60 -33.91 -6.45
C LYS A 236 67.62 -33.55 -7.96
N PRO A 237 68.17 -32.40 -8.39
CA PRO A 237 68.78 -32.31 -9.70
C PRO A 237 70.30 -32.50 -9.54
N GLU A 238 70.77 -33.56 -10.19
CA GLU A 238 72.14 -33.79 -10.68
C GLU A 238 73.12 -34.61 -9.81
N GLU A 239 73.79 -35.52 -10.53
CA GLU A 239 74.81 -36.51 -10.18
C GLU A 239 74.26 -37.86 -9.64
N GLN A 240 74.38 -39.01 -10.33
CA GLN A 240 75.44 -39.43 -11.24
C GLN A 240 74.90 -40.31 -12.39
N GLN A 241 75.37 -39.96 -13.59
CA GLN A 241 75.63 -40.90 -14.67
C GLN A 241 76.51 -42.06 -14.17
N ASN A 242 76.54 -43.15 -14.94
CA ASN A 242 77.58 -44.18 -14.95
C ASN A 242 77.35 -45.39 -14.01
N GLN A 243 76.84 -46.50 -14.54
CA GLN A 243 77.67 -47.64 -14.97
C GLN A 243 76.82 -48.85 -15.40
N GLN A 244 77.13 -49.31 -16.62
CA GLN A 244 76.96 -50.66 -17.21
C GLN A 244 75.57 -51.13 -17.63
#